data_AF-A0A7V9M6R9-F1
#
_entry.id   AF-A0A7V9M6R9-F1
#
_cell.length_a   1.000
_cell.length_b   1.000
_cell.length_c   1.000
_cell.angle_alpha   90.00
_cell.angle_beta   90.00
_cell.angle_gamma   90.00
#
_symmetry.space_group_name_H-M   'P 1'
#
loop_
_entity.id
_entity.type
_entity.pdbx_description
1 polymer ?
#
loop_
_entity_poly.entity_id
_entity_poly.type
_entity_poly.pdbx_seq_one_letter_code
_entity_poly.pdbx_strand_id
1 'polypeptide(L)'
;MVVEGLEIAPQACLLDSGATAIRFGAHVAELCGVDLAEAPTKRIGVGGALVEGRMAEVGLRVGDEDDSYAWTAPVWFCDPWAPAFGLLGLTGFFDQFEVTVASYEERIELTRINP
;
A
#
# COMPACT_ATOMS: atom_id res chain seq x y z
N MET A 1 16.54 1.38 -7.38
CA MET A 1 16.78 2.18 -8.60
C MET A 1 15.96 3.45 -8.43
N VAL A 2 16.62 4.56 -8.09
CA VAL A 2 15.99 5.88 -8.12
C VAL A 2 16.11 6.36 -9.56
N VAL A 3 14.99 6.50 -10.26
CA VAL A 3 14.95 7.24 -11.52
C VAL A 3 14.65 8.67 -11.12
N GLU A 4 15.66 9.54 -11.14
CA GLU A 4 15.44 10.97 -10.98
C GLU A 4 14.44 11.45 -12.03
N GLY A 5 13.36 12.13 -11.60
CA GLY A 5 12.35 12.72 -12.48
C GLY A 5 11.00 11.98 -12.54
N LEU A 6 10.75 10.96 -11.73
CA LEU A 6 9.42 10.38 -11.59
C LEU A 6 8.60 11.14 -10.53
N GLU A 7 7.57 11.88 -10.95
CA GLU A 7 6.57 12.47 -10.06
C GLU A 7 5.75 11.41 -9.29
N ILE A 8 5.79 10.15 -9.74
CA ILE A 8 5.05 9.00 -9.20
C ILE A 8 5.98 7.78 -9.16
N ALA A 9 6.06 7.08 -8.03
CA ALA A 9 6.75 5.80 -7.90
C ALA A 9 5.76 4.64 -8.03
N PRO A 10 5.61 4.00 -9.20
CA PRO A 10 4.64 2.92 -9.37
C PRO A 10 5.03 1.69 -8.55
N GLN A 11 4.09 1.18 -7.75
CA GLN A 11 4.29 0.01 -6.91
C GLN A 11 3.20 -1.03 -7.20
N ALA A 12 3.62 -2.21 -7.67
CA ALA A 12 2.71 -3.35 -7.79
C ALA A 12 2.21 -3.74 -6.40
N CYS A 13 0.90 -3.96 -6.27
CA CYS A 13 0.27 -4.29 -5.01
C CYS A 13 -0.73 -5.45 -5.14
N LEU A 14 -0.86 -6.23 -4.08
CA LEU A 14 -1.89 -7.24 -3.90
C LEU A 14 -3.05 -6.63 -3.10
N LEU A 15 -4.28 -6.81 -3.60
CA LEU A 15 -5.50 -6.58 -2.82
C LEU A 15 -5.67 -7.73 -1.83
N ASP A 16 -5.55 -7.45 -0.54
CA ASP A 16 -5.51 -8.47 0.51
C ASP A 16 -6.46 -8.09 1.66
N SER A 17 -7.70 -8.59 1.60
CA SER A 17 -8.68 -8.40 2.67
C SER A 17 -8.30 -9.12 3.97
N GLY A 18 -7.29 -10.00 3.96
CA GLY A 18 -6.70 -10.60 5.15
C GLY A 18 -5.64 -9.71 5.81
N ALA A 19 -5.11 -8.69 5.12
CA ALA A 19 -4.21 -7.72 5.68
C ALA A 19 -4.99 -6.60 6.40
N THR A 20 -4.63 -6.32 7.65
CA THR A 20 -5.35 -5.32 8.46
C THR A 20 -5.08 -3.86 8.06
N ALA A 21 -4.06 -3.60 7.26
CA ALA A 21 -3.63 -2.25 6.85
C ALA A 21 -2.76 -2.33 5.59
N ILE A 22 -2.52 -1.18 4.95
CA ILE A 22 -1.53 -1.09 3.86
C ILE A 22 -0.12 -1.37 4.40
N ARG A 23 0.65 -2.19 3.67
CA ARG A 23 2.02 -2.56 4.04
C ARG A 23 2.94 -2.58 2.83
N PHE A 24 4.08 -1.92 2.94
CA PHE A 24 5.16 -1.92 1.95
C PHE A 24 6.47 -2.35 2.60
N GLY A 25 7.45 -2.75 1.78
CA GLY A 25 8.82 -2.93 2.28
C GLY A 25 9.43 -1.58 2.66
N ALA A 26 10.29 -1.55 3.68
CA ALA A 26 10.92 -0.33 4.17
C ALA A 26 11.72 0.42 3.09
N HIS A 27 12.28 -0.30 2.11
CA HIS A 27 12.96 0.30 0.95
C HIS A 27 12.05 1.21 0.12
N VAL A 28 10.72 1.02 0.13
CA VAL A 28 9.78 1.88 -0.59
C VAL A 28 9.73 3.28 0.06
N ALA A 29 9.81 3.37 1.39
CA ALA A 29 9.90 4.66 2.07
C ALA A 29 11.17 5.42 1.68
N GLU A 30 12.31 4.73 1.61
CA GLU A 30 13.58 5.31 1.18
C GLU A 30 13.49 5.85 -0.26
N LEU A 31 12.95 5.06 -1.19
CA LEU A 31 12.79 5.46 -2.59
C LEU A 31 11.84 6.67 -2.76
N CYS A 32 10.85 6.79 -1.88
CA CYS A 32 9.87 7.88 -1.91
C CYS A 32 10.22 9.07 -1.01
N GLY A 33 11.36 9.04 -0.30
CA GLY A 33 11.76 10.10 0.62
C GLY A 33 10.87 10.26 1.85
N VAL A 34 10.22 9.17 2.30
CA VAL A 34 9.38 9.17 3.50
C VAL A 34 10.28 9.01 4.74
N ASP A 35 10.21 9.98 5.66
CA ASP A 35 10.94 9.93 6.92
C ASP A 35 10.25 9.01 7.93
N LEU A 36 11.00 8.03 8.46
CA LEU A 36 10.55 7.03 9.41
C LEU A 36 11.33 7.06 10.75
N ALA A 37 12.16 8.08 10.98
CA ALA A 37 13.06 8.14 12.14
C ALA A 37 12.29 8.03 13.47
N GLU A 38 11.20 8.78 13.60
CA GLU A 38 10.36 8.86 14.81
C GLU A 38 8.98 8.19 14.62
N ALA A 39 8.84 7.36 13.58
CA ALA A 39 7.57 6.70 13.26
C ALA A 39 7.17 5.68 14.34
N PRO A 40 5.86 5.58 14.68
CA PRO A 40 5.36 4.50 15.54
C PRO A 40 5.75 3.13 14.98
N THR A 41 6.21 2.23 15.87
CA THR A 41 6.66 0.90 15.47
C THR A 41 5.75 -0.21 15.96
N LYS A 42 5.70 -1.33 15.23
CA LYS A 42 4.91 -2.52 15.59
C LYS A 42 5.52 -3.78 14.99
N ARG A 43 5.48 -4.89 15.73
CA ARG A 43 5.76 -6.22 15.15
C ARG A 43 4.51 -6.76 14.45
N ILE A 44 4.67 -7.19 13.21
CA ILE A 44 3.56 -7.55 12.31
C ILE A 44 3.80 -8.94 11.73
N GLY A 45 2.76 -9.77 11.65
CA GLY A 45 2.78 -11.04 10.91
C GLY A 45 2.50 -10.82 9.43
N VAL A 46 3.39 -11.31 8.56
CA VAL A 46 3.26 -11.28 7.11
C VAL A 46 3.74 -12.61 6.54
N GLY A 47 2.86 -13.36 5.86
CA GLY A 47 3.24 -14.60 5.17
C GLY A 47 3.92 -15.66 6.07
N GLY A 48 3.58 -15.72 7.36
CA GLY A 48 4.21 -16.63 8.32
C GLY A 48 5.50 -16.13 8.97
N ALA A 49 6.02 -14.96 8.58
CA ALA A 49 7.15 -14.29 9.20
C ALA A 49 6.71 -13.13 10.10
N LEU A 50 7.55 -12.76 11.07
CA LEU A 50 7.40 -11.54 11.85
C LEU A 50 8.34 -10.46 11.31
N VAL A 51 7.80 -9.27 11.07
CA VAL A 51 8.52 -8.10 10.55
C VAL A 51 8.37 -6.92 11.52
N GLU A 52 9.33 -6.00 11.52
CA GLU A 52 9.20 -4.70 12.18
C GLU A 52 8.58 -3.71 11.19
N GLY A 53 7.42 -3.15 11.52
CA GLY A 53 6.77 -2.10 10.76
C GLY A 53 6.94 -0.73 11.41
N ARG A 54 7.12 0.30 10.58
CA ARG A 54 7.11 1.72 10.94
C ARG A 54 5.98 2.42 10.19
N MET A 55 5.15 3.19 10.88
CA MET A 55 3.97 3.80 10.27
C MET A 55 4.21 5.26 9.89
N ALA A 56 3.83 5.64 8.68
CA ALA A 56 3.72 7.02 8.25
C ALA A 56 2.43 7.25 7.45
N GLU A 57 1.88 8.47 7.57
CA GLU A 57 0.81 8.95 6.68
C GLU A 57 1.43 9.36 5.35
N VAL A 58 1.00 8.75 4.25
CA VAL A 58 1.55 9.03 2.92
C VAL A 58 0.43 9.30 1.92
N GLY A 59 0.72 10.16 0.93
CA GLY A 59 -0.15 10.35 -0.21
C GLY A 59 -0.06 9.17 -1.15
N LEU A 60 -1.19 8.54 -1.44
CA LEU A 60 -1.35 7.44 -2.38
C LEU A 60 -2.18 7.92 -3.58
N ARG A 61 -1.94 7.29 -4.73
CA ARG A 61 -2.74 7.48 -5.95
C ARG A 61 -2.98 6.12 -6.60
N VAL A 62 -4.23 5.87 -7.01
CA VAL A 62 -4.60 4.75 -7.87
C VAL A 62 -5.36 5.31 -9.06
N GLY A 63 -5.15 4.75 -10.24
CA GLY A 63 -5.77 5.23 -11.47
C GLY A 63 -5.05 4.74 -12.69
N ASP A 64 -5.65 5.01 -13.84
CA ASP A 64 -5.05 4.86 -15.17
C ASP A 64 -4.79 6.24 -15.79
N GLU A 65 -4.66 6.30 -17.12
CA GLU A 65 -4.41 7.55 -17.84
C GLU A 65 -5.65 8.48 -17.88
N ASP A 66 -6.85 7.93 -17.71
CA ASP A 66 -8.12 8.63 -17.90
C ASP A 66 -8.79 9.05 -16.58
N ASP A 67 -8.61 8.27 -15.51
CA ASP A 67 -9.12 8.58 -14.17
C ASP A 67 -8.13 8.19 -13.08
N SER A 68 -7.95 9.08 -12.11
CA SER A 68 -7.13 8.80 -10.93
C SER A 68 -7.75 9.37 -9.67
N TYR A 69 -7.52 8.67 -8.57
CA TYR A 69 -7.92 9.07 -7.24
C TYR A 69 -6.71 9.09 -6.33
N ALA A 70 -6.57 10.19 -5.58
CA ALA A 70 -5.51 10.36 -4.60
C ALA A 70 -6.10 10.56 -3.21
N TRP A 71 -5.47 9.98 -2.21
CA TRP A 71 -5.86 10.09 -0.81
C TRP A 71 -4.64 9.95 0.09
N THR A 72 -4.78 10.33 1.35
CA THR A 72 -3.75 10.11 2.38
C THR A 72 -4.16 8.91 3.22
N ALA A 73 -3.24 8.01 3.51
CA ALA A 73 -3.49 6.86 4.36
C ALA A 73 -2.28 6.48 5.23
N PRO A 74 -2.53 5.83 6.38
CA PRO A 74 -1.47 5.21 7.18
C PRO A 74 -0.90 3.99 6.44
N VAL A 75 0.41 3.98 6.24
CA VAL A 75 1.14 2.88 5.62
C VAL A 75 2.21 2.35 6.58
N TRP A 76 2.25 1.03 6.74
CA TRP A 76 3.30 0.36 7.49
C TRP A 76 4.44 -0.06 6.56
N PHE A 77 5.60 0.54 6.75
CA PHE A 77 6.85 0.21 6.07
C PHE A 77 7.61 -0.83 6.88
N CYS A 78 7.77 -2.03 6.32
CA CYS A 78 8.16 -3.23 7.03
C CYS A 78 9.55 -3.74 6.63
N ASP A 79 10.31 -4.24 7.60
CA ASP A 79 11.59 -4.93 7.40
C ASP A 79 11.74 -6.13 8.36
N PRO A 80 12.18 -7.32 7.90
CA PRO A 80 12.45 -7.68 6.50
C PRO A 80 11.16 -7.72 5.66
N TRP A 81 11.28 -7.52 4.35
CA TRP A 81 10.16 -7.63 3.40
C TRP A 81 10.46 -8.64 2.29
N ALA A 82 9.80 -9.80 2.33
CA ALA A 82 9.95 -10.85 1.34
C ALA A 82 9.09 -10.69 0.06
N PRO A 83 7.84 -10.17 0.13
CA PRO A 83 7.01 -10.00 -1.06
C PRO A 83 7.62 -9.02 -2.08
N ALA A 84 7.44 -9.30 -3.38
CA ALA A 84 7.84 -8.38 -4.46
C ALA A 84 6.81 -7.25 -4.72
N PHE A 85 5.76 -7.18 -3.90
CA PHE A 85 4.64 -6.26 -4.03
C PHE A 85 4.26 -5.67 -2.67
N GLY A 86 3.47 -4.60 -2.69
CA GLY A 86 2.80 -4.07 -1.52
C GLY A 86 1.51 -4.81 -1.20
N LEU A 87 1.02 -4.69 0.04
CA LEU A 87 -0.29 -5.20 0.44
C LEU A 87 -1.24 -4.03 0.63
N LEU A 88 -2.40 -4.07 -0.02
CA LEU A 88 -3.50 -3.14 0.17
C LEU A 88 -4.54 -3.82 1.05
N GLY A 89 -4.64 -3.37 2.30
CA GLY A 89 -5.43 -4.01 3.34
C GLY A 89 -6.64 -3.20 3.80
N LEU A 90 -7.24 -3.67 4.89
CA LEU A 90 -8.49 -3.13 5.44
C LEU A 90 -8.42 -1.63 5.73
N THR A 91 -7.48 -1.21 6.57
CA THR A 91 -7.25 0.21 6.86
C THR A 91 -6.38 0.88 5.79
N GLY A 92 -6.85 2.01 5.28
CA GLY A 92 -6.17 2.84 4.30
C GLY A 92 -6.50 2.54 2.84
N PHE A 93 -7.01 1.35 2.51
CA PHE A 93 -7.46 1.02 1.15
C PHE A 93 -8.91 0.56 1.08
N PHE A 94 -9.28 -0.55 1.73
CA PHE A 94 -10.66 -1.05 1.68
C PHE A 94 -11.66 -0.16 2.44
N ASP A 95 -11.17 0.77 3.27
CA ASP A 95 -12.00 1.84 3.85
C ASP A 95 -12.22 3.04 2.90
N GLN A 96 -11.47 3.11 1.79
CA GLN A 96 -11.66 4.10 0.72
C GLN A 96 -12.44 3.55 -0.47
N PHE A 97 -12.35 2.23 -0.70
CA PHE A 97 -12.95 1.56 -1.86
C PHE A 97 -13.79 0.35 -1.46
N GLU A 98 -14.99 0.26 -2.02
CA GLU A 98 -15.69 -1.01 -2.16
C GLU A 98 -14.96 -1.81 -3.27
N VAL A 99 -14.49 -3.00 -2.91
CA VAL A 99 -13.73 -3.87 -3.80
C VAL A 99 -14.57 -5.09 -4.15
N THR A 100 -14.90 -5.27 -5.43
CA THR A 100 -15.56 -6.46 -5.95
C THR A 100 -14.56 -7.34 -6.67
N VAL A 101 -14.44 -8.61 -6.26
CA VAL A 101 -13.60 -9.62 -6.92
C VAL A 101 -14.50 -10.70 -7.52
N ALA A 102 -14.72 -10.64 -8.82
CA ALA A 102 -15.49 -11.62 -9.57
C ALA A 102 -14.54 -12.63 -10.24
N SER A 103 -14.04 -13.59 -9.46
CA SER A 103 -12.97 -14.50 -9.92
C SER A 103 -13.36 -15.37 -11.12
N TYR A 104 -14.63 -15.76 -11.25
CA TYR A 104 -15.10 -16.51 -12.43
C TYR A 104 -14.97 -15.69 -13.73
N GLU A 105 -15.10 -14.37 -13.63
CA GLU A 105 -15.04 -13.42 -14.74
C GLU A 105 -13.65 -12.79 -14.90
N GLU A 106 -12.68 -13.20 -14.07
CA GLU A 106 -11.34 -12.60 -13.98
C GLU A 106 -11.36 -11.07 -13.83
N ARG A 107 -12.37 -10.56 -13.12
CA ARG A 107 -12.65 -9.13 -12.99
C ARG A 107 -12.48 -8.65 -11.54
N ILE A 108 -11.85 -7.49 -11.40
CA ILE A 108 -11.79 -6.73 -10.16
C ILE A 108 -12.35 -5.33 -10.44
N GLU A 109 -13.25 -4.87 -9.57
CA GLU A 109 -13.83 -3.52 -9.65
C GLU A 109 -13.57 -2.78 -8.34
N LEU A 110 -13.21 -1.50 -8.47
CA LEU A 110 -12.99 -0.58 -7.36
C LEU A 110 -13.99 0.56 -7.45
N THR A 111 -14.85 0.69 -6.45
CA THR A 111 -15.81 1.79 -6.34
C THR A 111 -15.46 2.63 -5.13
N ARG A 112 -15.24 3.93 -5.31
CA ARG A 112 -14.93 4.85 -4.19
C ARG A 112 -16.13 4.92 -3.24
N ILE A 113 -15.89 4.83 -1.94
CA ILE A 113 -16.95 4.87 -0.92
C ILE A 113 -17.44 6.30 -0.67
N ASN A 114 -16.59 7.32 -0.85
CA ASN A 114 -16.97 8.73 -0.76
C ASN A 114 -16.36 9.56 -1.92
N PRO A 115 -17.17 10.31 -2.69
CA PRO A 115 -16.71 11.20 -3.75
C PRO A 115 -16.12 12.52 -3.24
#